data_AF-A0AAF1KNC9-F1
#
_entry.id   AF-A0AAF1KNC9-F1
#
_cell.length_a   1.000
_cell.length_b   1.000
_cell.length_c   1.000
_cell.angle_alpha   90.00
_cell.angle_beta   90.00
_cell.angle_gamma   90.00
#
_symmetry.space_group_name_H-M   'P 1'
#
loop_
_entity.id
_entity.type
_entity.pdbx_description
1 polymer ?
#
loop_
_entity_poly.entity_id
_entity_poly.type
_entity_poly.pdbx_seq_one_letter_code
_entity_poly.pdbx_strand_id
1 'polypeptide(L)'
;MAEIHDDMATEKAVHEAELRTLDRPTIRAGASTPWGMAQVSRRYANGIVLHSTAGHGGLHLDEIANAVVHPLYRNDDGFYEEDCEWAKIAHAFPQLFTAYERRLANRTLRDSYPDAYERAMGVTLDGSQSHLRDRQEFEKRHRNDWVVIAALNSDHQPGFVECIATLGGIRVQVGERRFLVPRSDYVIGRHGFVIDPLKHQSYDGPSSFVTWAARQ
;
A
#
# COMPACT_ATOMS: atom_id res chain seq x y z
N MET A 1 -2.29 -21.42 -13.60
CA MET A 1 -1.86 -21.86 -12.24
C MET A 1 -0.43 -22.39 -12.25
N ALA A 2 -0.09 -23.37 -13.10
CA ALA A 2 1.30 -23.86 -13.22
C ALA A 2 2.27 -22.80 -13.78
N GLU A 3 1.85 -22.05 -14.82
CA GLU A 3 2.66 -21.01 -15.47
C GLU A 3 3.02 -19.83 -14.53
N ILE A 4 2.05 -19.36 -13.73
CA ILE A 4 2.27 -18.31 -12.71
C ILE A 4 3.22 -18.79 -11.59
N HIS A 5 3.17 -20.07 -11.24
CA HIS A 5 4.04 -20.64 -10.20
C HIS A 5 5.49 -20.76 -10.70
N ASP A 6 5.67 -21.13 -11.97
CA ASP A 6 6.98 -21.24 -12.63
C ASP A 6 7.65 -19.87 -12.81
N ASP A 7 6.88 -18.84 -13.17
CA ASP A 7 7.34 -17.45 -13.26
C ASP A 7 7.82 -16.90 -11.89
N MET A 8 7.04 -17.14 -10.83
CA MET A 8 7.41 -16.72 -9.47
C MET A 8 8.65 -17.44 -8.94
N ALA A 9 8.77 -18.75 -9.22
CA ALA A 9 9.94 -19.53 -8.85
C ALA A 9 11.20 -19.03 -9.59
N THR A 10 11.06 -18.72 -10.87
CA THR A 10 12.13 -18.16 -11.69
C THR A 10 12.55 -16.77 -11.20
N GLU A 11 11.60 -15.87 -10.94
CA GLU A 11 11.90 -14.53 -10.40
C GLU A 11 12.62 -14.60 -9.06
N LYS A 12 12.18 -15.50 -8.17
CA LYS A 12 12.82 -15.74 -6.87
C LYS A 12 14.25 -16.24 -7.05
N ALA A 13 14.50 -17.20 -7.93
CA ALA A 13 15.83 -17.74 -8.17
C ALA A 13 16.79 -16.68 -8.74
N VAL A 14 16.31 -15.83 -9.67
CA VAL A 14 17.08 -14.69 -10.20
C VAL A 14 17.40 -13.69 -9.09
N HIS A 15 16.40 -13.32 -8.27
CA HIS A 15 16.60 -12.43 -7.14
C HIS A 15 17.63 -12.96 -6.13
N GLU A 16 17.55 -14.24 -5.77
CA GLU A 16 18.51 -14.91 -4.88
C GLU A 16 19.92 -15.00 -5.49
N ALA A 17 20.04 -15.12 -6.82
CA ALA A 17 21.32 -15.08 -7.51
C ALA A 17 21.93 -13.66 -7.47
N GLU A 18 21.14 -12.63 -7.79
CA GLU A 18 21.58 -11.23 -7.72
C GLU A 18 21.95 -10.83 -6.29
N LEU A 19 21.16 -11.21 -5.27
CA LEU A 19 21.45 -10.95 -3.87
C LEU A 19 22.83 -11.48 -3.44
N ARG A 20 23.23 -12.66 -3.93
CA ARG A 20 24.54 -13.25 -3.63
C ARG A 20 25.72 -12.48 -4.25
N THR A 21 25.46 -11.65 -5.27
CA THR A 21 26.48 -10.79 -5.88
C THR A 21 26.65 -9.46 -5.15
N LEU A 22 25.71 -9.10 -4.27
CA LEU A 22 25.73 -7.84 -3.53
C LEU A 22 26.45 -8.04 -2.19
N ASP A 23 27.50 -7.24 -1.97
CA ASP A 23 28.24 -7.24 -0.70
C ASP A 23 27.46 -6.47 0.37
N ARG A 24 26.54 -7.16 1.06
CA ARG A 24 25.72 -6.60 2.15
C ARG A 24 26.05 -7.23 3.51
N PRO A 25 27.28 -7.07 4.04
CA PRO A 25 27.70 -7.79 5.24
C PRO A 25 26.95 -7.30 6.48
N THR A 26 26.65 -8.24 7.37
CA THR A 26 26.19 -7.90 8.73
C THR A 26 27.31 -7.16 9.45
N ILE A 27 26.97 -6.04 10.07
CA ILE A 27 27.87 -5.23 10.89
C ILE A 27 27.39 -5.23 12.34
N ARG A 28 28.19 -4.62 13.23
CA ARG A 28 27.83 -4.50 14.65
C ARG A 28 26.47 -3.79 14.80
N ALA A 29 25.55 -4.44 15.51
CA ALA A 29 24.26 -3.89 15.87
C ALA A 29 24.35 -2.94 17.09
N GLY A 30 23.21 -2.37 17.49
CA GLY A 30 23.12 -1.44 18.63
C GLY A 30 23.13 0.04 18.26
N ALA A 31 22.95 0.38 16.97
CA ALA A 31 22.70 1.76 16.57
C ALA A 31 21.35 2.24 17.15
N SER A 32 21.32 3.49 17.62
CA SER A 32 20.08 4.17 17.98
C SER A 32 19.39 4.62 16.71
N THR A 33 18.15 4.17 16.49
CA THR A 33 17.32 4.53 15.33
C THR A 33 15.98 5.08 15.79
N PRO A 34 15.19 5.74 14.92
CA PRO A 34 13.82 6.17 15.24
C PRO A 34 12.91 5.02 15.69
N TRP A 35 13.22 3.78 15.28
CA TRP A 35 12.47 2.58 15.64
C TRP A 35 13.02 1.83 16.87
N GLY A 36 13.95 2.45 17.59
CA GLY A 36 14.63 1.86 18.75
C GLY A 36 16.03 1.35 18.44
N MET A 37 16.56 0.52 19.34
CA MET A 37 17.92 -0.01 19.20
C MET A 37 17.95 -1.12 18.14
N ALA A 38 18.81 -0.95 17.13
CA ALA A 38 18.98 -1.92 16.06
C ALA A 38 19.48 -3.26 16.59
N GLN A 39 18.79 -4.34 16.26
CA GLN A 39 19.17 -5.72 16.57
C GLN A 39 20.00 -6.33 15.45
N VAL A 40 19.71 -5.93 14.21
CA VAL A 40 20.46 -6.33 13.02
C VAL A 40 20.88 -5.06 12.28
N SER A 41 22.10 -5.06 11.74
CA SER A 41 22.56 -4.00 10.87
C SER A 41 23.34 -4.59 9.71
N ARG A 42 23.09 -4.11 8.49
CA ARG A 42 23.79 -4.55 7.27
C ARG A 42 24.28 -3.34 6.50
N ARG A 43 25.54 -3.34 6.11
CA ARG A 43 26.10 -2.27 5.28
C ARG A 43 25.71 -2.51 3.82
N TYR A 44 25.06 -1.56 3.16
CA TYR A 44 24.76 -1.62 1.72
C TYR A 44 25.87 -0.96 0.91
N ALA A 45 26.42 0.15 1.41
CA ALA A 45 27.56 0.86 0.87
C ALA A 45 28.21 1.71 1.98
N ASN A 46 29.29 2.41 1.66
CA ASN A 46 29.80 3.45 2.55
C ASN A 46 28.71 4.51 2.74
N GLY A 47 28.40 4.83 3.99
CA GLY A 47 27.36 5.78 4.34
C GLY A 47 25.92 5.27 4.19
N ILE A 48 25.68 4.00 3.86
CA ILE A 48 24.34 3.43 3.68
C ILE A 48 24.20 2.13 4.46
N VAL A 49 23.35 2.13 5.48
CA VAL A 49 23.20 1.01 6.42
C VAL A 49 21.72 0.68 6.60
N LEU A 50 21.36 -0.59 6.43
CA LEU A 50 20.07 -1.10 6.88
C LEU A 50 20.15 -1.37 8.38
N HIS A 51 19.18 -0.87 9.13
CA HIS A 51 18.95 -1.20 10.52
C HIS A 51 17.58 -1.87 10.68
N SER A 52 17.52 -2.92 11.49
CA SER A 52 16.28 -3.62 11.80
C SER A 52 16.18 -3.90 13.29
N THR A 53 14.98 -3.72 13.83
CA THR A 53 14.56 -4.00 15.20
C THR A 53 13.53 -5.12 15.18
N ALA A 54 13.00 -5.50 16.35
CA ALA A 54 12.01 -6.58 16.44
C ALA A 54 10.67 -6.24 15.78
N GLY A 55 10.36 -4.95 15.65
CA GLY A 55 9.07 -4.49 15.14
C GLY A 55 9.16 -3.69 13.84
N HIS A 56 10.33 -3.12 13.51
CA HIS A 56 10.47 -2.25 12.35
C HIS A 56 11.92 -2.10 11.88
N GLY A 57 12.18 -1.19 10.95
CA GLY A 57 13.51 -0.93 10.42
C GLY A 57 13.51 0.05 9.27
N GLY A 58 14.68 0.15 8.64
CA GLY A 58 14.87 1.03 7.51
C GLY A 58 16.34 1.23 7.15
N LEU A 59 16.57 2.07 6.15
CA LEU A 59 17.90 2.49 5.72
C LEU A 59 18.26 3.81 6.36
N HIS A 60 19.49 3.92 6.84
CA HIS A 60 20.09 5.16 7.29
C HIS A 60 21.21 5.57 6.34
N LEU A 61 21.19 6.84 5.96
CA LEU A 61 22.18 7.48 5.10
C LEU A 61 22.98 8.51 5.92
N ASP A 62 24.31 8.51 5.76
CA ASP A 62 25.11 9.67 6.19
C ASP A 62 24.82 10.91 5.32
N GLU A 63 25.32 12.07 5.73
CA GLU A 63 25.06 13.34 5.05
C GLU A 63 25.47 13.32 3.57
N ILE A 64 26.58 12.67 3.23
CA ILE A 64 27.11 12.60 1.87
C ILE A 64 26.21 11.73 1.00
N ALA A 65 25.82 10.54 1.48
CA ALA A 65 24.90 9.68 0.77
C ALA A 65 23.51 10.33 0.65
N ASN A 66 23.03 10.97 1.71
CA ASN A 66 21.71 11.59 1.75
C ASN A 66 21.58 12.75 0.73
N ALA A 67 22.68 13.47 0.48
CA ALA A 67 22.73 14.53 -0.53
C ALA A 67 22.52 14.03 -1.98
N VAL A 68 22.71 12.74 -2.26
CA VAL A 68 22.44 12.14 -3.59
C VAL A 68 20.94 11.90 -3.80
N VAL A 69 20.17 11.68 -2.72
CA VAL A 69 18.73 11.47 -2.82
C VAL A 69 18.06 12.72 -3.38
N HIS A 70 17.16 12.55 -4.34
CA HIS A 70 16.44 13.66 -4.98
C HIS A 70 15.73 14.52 -3.92
N PRO A 71 15.76 15.87 -4.01
CA PRO A 71 15.20 16.74 -2.97
C PRO A 71 13.72 16.46 -2.63
N LEU A 72 12.91 16.01 -3.59
CA LEU A 72 11.51 15.62 -3.34
C LEU A 72 11.33 14.34 -2.52
N TYR A 73 12.39 13.56 -2.33
CA TYR A 73 12.38 12.30 -1.58
C TYR A 73 13.21 12.36 -0.30
N ARG A 74 14.11 13.34 -0.17
CA ARG A 74 15.13 13.35 0.86
C ARG A 74 14.52 13.58 2.25
N ASN A 75 14.85 12.72 3.19
CA ASN A 75 14.53 12.89 4.61
C ASN A 75 15.69 13.63 5.29
N ASP A 76 15.38 14.63 6.11
CA ASP A 76 16.41 15.50 6.74
C ASP A 76 17.26 14.75 7.78
N ASP A 77 16.68 13.76 8.45
CA ASP A 77 17.35 12.95 9.47
C ASP A 77 18.15 11.76 8.90
N GLY A 78 18.09 11.55 7.58
CA GLY A 78 18.77 10.46 6.89
C GLY A 78 18.17 9.07 7.14
N PHE A 79 17.05 8.95 7.87
CA PHE A 79 16.37 7.67 8.10
C PHE A 79 15.22 7.48 7.11
N TYR A 80 15.14 6.29 6.53
CA TYR A 80 14.16 5.90 5.53
C TYR A 80 13.52 4.58 5.95
N GLU A 81 12.27 4.65 6.37
CA GLU A 81 11.41 3.53 6.78
C GLU A 81 11.31 2.38 5.74
N GLU A 82 11.20 1.14 6.22
CA GLU A 82 11.36 -0.10 5.42
C GLU A 82 10.16 -0.54 4.56
N ASP A 83 8.95 -0.08 4.84
CA ASP A 83 7.74 -0.42 4.09
C ASP A 83 7.66 0.43 2.82
N CYS A 84 7.93 1.73 2.92
CA CYS A 84 7.72 2.67 1.82
C CYS A 84 8.97 3.47 1.44
N GLU A 85 9.74 3.96 2.40
CA GLU A 85 10.76 4.96 2.14
C GLU A 85 12.08 4.39 1.61
N TRP A 86 12.39 3.12 1.90
CA TRP A 86 13.52 2.41 1.31
C TRP A 86 13.54 2.50 -0.22
N ALA A 87 12.36 2.62 -0.84
CA ALA A 87 12.19 2.75 -2.28
C ALA A 87 12.86 4.02 -2.83
N LYS A 88 12.91 5.10 -2.03
CA LYS A 88 13.63 6.33 -2.34
C LYS A 88 15.14 6.07 -2.48
N ILE A 89 15.68 5.20 -1.62
CA ILE A 89 17.10 4.80 -1.64
C ILE A 89 17.38 3.89 -2.83
N ALA A 90 16.51 2.92 -3.10
CA ALA A 90 16.63 2.07 -4.29
C ALA A 90 16.56 2.86 -5.60
N HIS A 91 15.82 3.97 -5.62
CA HIS A 91 15.82 4.90 -6.75
C HIS A 91 17.13 5.69 -6.87
N ALA A 92 17.67 6.19 -5.77
CA ALA A 92 18.92 6.98 -5.77
C ALA A 92 20.18 6.12 -6.02
N PHE A 93 20.17 4.86 -5.58
CA PHE A 93 21.31 3.95 -5.64
C PHE A 93 20.94 2.60 -6.26
N PRO A 94 20.47 2.56 -7.52
CA PRO A 94 19.91 1.35 -8.12
C PRO A 94 20.90 0.18 -8.18
N GLN A 95 22.21 0.44 -8.22
CA GLN A 95 23.26 -0.57 -8.22
C GLN A 95 23.37 -1.35 -6.91
N LEU A 96 22.83 -0.83 -5.80
CA LEU A 96 22.83 -1.51 -4.51
C LEU A 96 21.69 -2.51 -4.37
N PHE A 97 20.81 -2.60 -5.37
CA PHE A 97 19.58 -3.37 -5.34
C PHE A 97 19.46 -4.30 -6.54
N THR A 98 18.85 -5.45 -6.30
CA THR A 98 18.51 -6.45 -7.33
C THR A 98 17.49 -5.87 -8.33
N ALA A 99 17.36 -6.49 -9.51
CA ALA A 99 16.34 -6.08 -10.48
C ALA A 99 14.92 -6.19 -9.90
N TYR A 100 14.69 -7.22 -9.08
CA TYR A 100 13.42 -7.40 -8.36
C TYR A 100 13.14 -6.26 -7.38
N GLU A 101 14.09 -5.97 -6.48
CA GLU A 101 13.95 -4.87 -5.51
C GLU A 101 13.71 -3.52 -6.20
N ARG A 102 14.39 -3.25 -7.34
CA ARG A 102 14.16 -2.02 -8.11
C ARG A 102 12.75 -1.94 -8.69
N ARG A 103 12.18 -3.06 -9.16
CA ARG A 103 10.78 -3.11 -9.63
C ARG A 103 9.81 -2.85 -8.49
N LEU A 104 10.06 -3.43 -7.30
CA LEU A 104 9.26 -3.16 -6.10
C LEU A 104 9.34 -1.69 -5.70
N ALA A 105 10.56 -1.15 -5.57
CA ALA A 105 10.77 0.26 -5.23
C ALA A 105 10.05 1.19 -6.19
N ASN A 106 10.12 0.93 -7.51
CA ASN A 106 9.41 1.74 -8.48
C ASN A 106 7.88 1.66 -8.35
N ARG A 107 7.30 0.50 -8.00
CA ARG A 107 5.88 0.40 -7.67
C ARG A 107 5.54 1.13 -6.37
N THR A 108 6.30 0.91 -5.32
CA THR A 108 6.15 1.58 -4.02
C THR A 108 6.17 3.10 -4.14
N LEU A 109 7.11 3.67 -4.91
CA LEU A 109 7.14 5.13 -5.12
C LEU A 109 5.90 5.66 -5.84
N ARG A 110 5.40 4.93 -6.85
CA ARG A 110 4.18 5.31 -7.58
C ARG A 110 2.94 5.19 -6.71
N ASP A 111 2.88 4.21 -5.83
CA ASP A 111 1.71 3.96 -4.98
C ASP A 111 1.68 4.84 -3.74
N SER A 112 2.82 5.01 -3.07
CA SER A 112 2.93 5.75 -1.79
C SER A 112 3.26 7.23 -1.96
N TYR A 113 3.96 7.62 -3.04
CA TYR A 113 4.42 9.00 -3.27
C TYR A 113 4.18 9.48 -4.73
N PRO A 114 2.99 9.30 -5.33
CA PRO A 114 2.77 9.59 -6.75
C PRO A 114 3.10 11.03 -7.14
N ASP A 115 2.74 12.02 -6.33
CA ASP A 115 3.03 13.43 -6.64
C ASP A 115 4.53 13.73 -6.67
N ALA A 116 5.31 13.12 -5.78
CA ALA A 116 6.77 13.27 -5.77
C ALA A 116 7.40 12.50 -6.96
N TYR A 117 6.86 11.31 -7.26
CA TYR A 117 7.27 10.50 -8.41
C TYR A 117 7.07 11.20 -9.74
N GLU A 118 5.86 11.71 -9.98
CA GLU A 118 5.51 12.43 -11.20
C GLU A 118 6.42 13.64 -11.43
N ARG A 119 6.68 14.42 -10.37
CA ARG A 119 7.57 15.58 -10.46
C ARG A 119 9.04 15.20 -10.65
N ALA A 120 9.53 14.17 -9.96
CA ALA A 120 10.91 13.72 -10.09
C ALA A 120 11.18 13.08 -11.47
N MET A 121 10.19 12.39 -12.04
CA MET A 121 10.32 11.66 -13.31
C MET A 121 9.81 12.45 -14.53
N GLY A 122 9.10 13.57 -14.32
CA GLY A 122 8.49 14.35 -15.39
C GLY A 122 7.35 13.61 -16.12
N VAL A 123 6.58 12.81 -15.38
CA VAL A 123 5.47 12.00 -15.93
C VAL A 123 4.15 12.30 -15.21
N THR A 124 3.04 11.85 -15.76
CA THR A 124 1.74 11.82 -15.08
C THR A 124 1.26 10.38 -15.02
N LEU A 125 0.91 9.91 -13.83
CA LEU A 125 0.43 8.55 -13.61
C LEU A 125 -1.09 8.51 -13.78
N ASP A 126 -1.58 7.42 -14.38
CA ASP A 126 -2.99 7.07 -14.38
C ASP A 126 -3.30 5.96 -13.35
N GLY A 127 -4.58 5.61 -13.20
CA GLY A 127 -5.02 4.55 -12.30
C GLY A 127 -4.47 3.15 -12.60
N SER A 128 -4.00 2.87 -13.81
CA SER A 128 -3.32 1.60 -14.11
C SER A 128 -1.90 1.55 -13.57
N GLN A 129 -1.30 2.71 -13.29
CA GLN A 129 0.11 2.85 -12.92
C GLN A 129 0.35 3.14 -11.45
N SER A 130 -0.67 3.60 -10.72
CA SER A 130 -0.62 3.89 -9.27
C SER A 130 -1.94 3.54 -8.60
N HIS A 131 -1.87 2.78 -7.52
CA HIS A 131 -3.03 2.43 -6.71
C HIS A 131 -3.72 3.66 -6.11
N LEU A 132 -2.96 4.68 -5.72
CA LEU A 132 -3.52 5.92 -5.19
C LEU A 132 -4.22 6.72 -6.30
N ARG A 133 -3.65 6.76 -7.51
CA ARG A 133 -4.33 7.38 -8.67
C ARG A 133 -5.61 6.64 -9.05
N ASP A 134 -5.59 5.30 -9.04
CA ASP A 134 -6.77 4.47 -9.31
C ASP A 134 -7.89 4.77 -8.31
N ARG A 135 -7.52 4.85 -7.03
CA ARG A 135 -8.43 5.24 -5.96
C ARG A 135 -9.04 6.62 -6.20
N GLN A 136 -8.22 7.62 -6.52
CA GLN A 136 -8.68 8.99 -6.78
C GLN A 136 -9.61 9.08 -8.00
N GLU A 137 -9.30 8.34 -9.08
CA GLU A 137 -10.17 8.27 -10.25
C GLU A 137 -11.51 7.61 -9.93
N PHE A 138 -11.49 6.53 -9.15
CA PHE A 138 -12.70 5.85 -8.68
C PHE A 138 -13.56 6.77 -7.82
N GLU A 139 -12.97 7.43 -6.83
CA GLU A 139 -13.67 8.38 -5.95
C GLU A 139 -14.27 9.55 -6.74
N LYS A 140 -13.53 10.10 -7.71
CA LYS A 140 -14.03 11.17 -8.59
C LYS A 140 -15.22 10.72 -9.43
N ARG A 141 -15.14 9.51 -9.99
CA ARG A 141 -16.19 8.91 -10.81
C ARG A 141 -17.46 8.65 -9.99
N HIS A 142 -17.30 8.13 -8.78
CA HIS A 142 -18.38 7.67 -7.91
C HIS A 142 -18.72 8.64 -6.76
N ARG A 143 -18.28 9.90 -6.83
CA ARG A 143 -18.45 10.89 -5.76
C ARG A 143 -19.89 11.08 -5.27
N ASN A 144 -20.87 10.81 -6.14
CA ASN A 144 -22.30 10.94 -5.86
C ASN A 144 -23.02 9.59 -5.80
N ASP A 145 -22.28 8.48 -5.89
CA ASP A 145 -22.83 7.13 -5.82
C ASP A 145 -22.63 6.57 -4.41
N TRP A 146 -23.53 5.70 -3.98
CA TRP A 146 -23.38 4.96 -2.73
C TRP A 146 -22.35 3.85 -2.92
N VAL A 147 -21.20 3.97 -2.27
CA VAL A 147 -20.13 2.96 -2.32
C VAL A 147 -20.03 2.28 -0.96
N VAL A 148 -20.04 0.95 -0.98
CA VAL A 148 -19.98 0.11 0.22
C VAL A 148 -18.62 0.25 0.90
N ILE A 149 -18.65 0.57 2.19
CA ILE A 149 -17.49 0.70 3.06
C ILE A 149 -17.36 -0.45 4.07
N ALA A 150 -18.44 -1.16 4.34
CA ALA A 150 -18.47 -2.36 5.17
C ALA A 150 -19.59 -3.30 4.69
N ALA A 151 -19.35 -4.60 4.73
CA ALA A 151 -20.33 -5.60 4.31
C ALA A 151 -20.21 -6.88 5.15
N LEU A 152 -21.33 -7.55 5.36
CA LEU A 152 -21.41 -8.89 5.95
C LEU A 152 -22.64 -9.63 5.41
N ASN A 153 -22.69 -10.95 5.58
CA ASN A 153 -23.90 -11.69 5.25
C ASN A 153 -24.99 -11.34 6.27
N SER A 154 -26.21 -11.09 5.81
CA SER A 154 -27.32 -10.78 6.71
C SER A 154 -27.81 -12.06 7.41
N ASP A 155 -27.91 -12.01 8.73
CA ASP A 155 -28.55 -13.07 9.52
C ASP A 155 -30.08 -12.94 9.50
N HIS A 156 -30.59 -11.74 9.17
CA HIS A 156 -32.02 -11.41 9.17
C HIS A 156 -32.68 -11.66 7.81
N GLN A 157 -31.90 -11.65 6.72
CA GLN A 157 -32.39 -11.86 5.34
C GLN A 157 -31.47 -12.85 4.61
N PRO A 158 -31.75 -14.17 4.70
CA PRO A 158 -30.95 -15.20 4.04
C PRO A 158 -30.81 -14.95 2.53
N GLY A 159 -29.59 -15.09 2.02
CA GLY A 159 -29.28 -14.85 0.60
C GLY A 159 -28.86 -13.41 0.27
N PHE A 160 -28.83 -12.50 1.26
CA PHE A 160 -28.39 -11.12 1.09
C PHE A 160 -27.10 -10.79 1.85
N VAL A 161 -26.39 -9.80 1.34
CA VAL A 161 -25.28 -9.11 1.99
C VAL A 161 -25.80 -7.77 2.49
N GLU A 162 -25.72 -7.56 3.81
CA GLU A 162 -25.97 -6.26 4.41
C GLU A 162 -24.74 -5.38 4.20
N CYS A 163 -24.95 -4.23 3.57
CA CYS A 163 -23.89 -3.30 3.22
C CYS A 163 -24.13 -1.96 3.90
N ILE A 164 -23.09 -1.39 4.52
CA ILE A 164 -23.03 0.03 4.92
C ILE A 164 -22.27 0.76 3.82
N ALA A 165 -22.87 1.82 3.28
CA ALA A 165 -22.31 2.62 2.21
C ALA A 165 -22.30 4.12 2.56
N THR A 166 -21.35 4.85 1.98
CA THR A 166 -21.28 6.32 1.99
C THR A 166 -21.20 6.85 0.56
N LEU A 167 -21.55 8.11 0.36
CA LEU A 167 -21.34 8.76 -0.95
C LEU A 167 -19.84 8.80 -1.26
N GLY A 168 -19.45 8.33 -2.45
CA GLY A 168 -18.05 8.24 -2.86
C GLY A 168 -17.19 7.22 -2.11
N GLY A 169 -17.73 6.50 -1.12
CA GLY A 169 -17.00 5.50 -0.34
C GLY A 169 -16.05 6.09 0.70
N ILE A 170 -16.20 7.38 1.00
CA ILE A 170 -15.38 8.09 1.99
C ILE A 170 -15.90 7.76 3.39
N ARG A 171 -15.10 7.06 4.20
CA ARG A 171 -15.49 6.60 5.56
C ARG A 171 -15.63 7.74 6.58
N VAL A 172 -15.07 8.91 6.31
CA VAL A 172 -15.03 10.05 7.24
C VAL A 172 -16.22 11.01 7.02
N GLN A 173 -17.07 10.75 6.02
CA GLN A 173 -18.20 11.62 5.70
C GLN A 173 -19.46 11.23 6.49
N VAL A 174 -20.21 12.25 6.96
CA VAL A 174 -21.52 12.06 7.61
C VAL A 174 -22.55 11.65 6.55
N GLY A 175 -23.34 10.62 6.86
CA GLY A 175 -24.43 10.15 6.00
C GLY A 175 -24.25 8.71 5.52
N GLU A 176 -23.97 7.78 6.43
CA GLU A 176 -23.98 6.35 6.14
C GLU A 176 -25.42 5.87 5.84
N ARG A 177 -25.56 4.96 4.87
CA ARG A 177 -26.82 4.29 4.56
C ARG A 177 -26.60 2.80 4.42
N ARG A 178 -27.58 2.01 4.84
CA ARG A 178 -27.57 0.56 4.67
C ARG A 178 -28.35 0.12 3.45
N PHE A 179 -27.89 -0.98 2.86
CA PHE A 179 -28.50 -1.63 1.71
C PHE A 179 -28.50 -3.15 1.88
N LEU A 180 -29.50 -3.82 1.31
CA LEU A 180 -29.46 -5.26 1.09
C LEU A 180 -29.12 -5.52 -0.38
N VAL A 181 -28.02 -6.21 -0.59
CA VAL A 181 -27.54 -6.61 -1.92
C VAL A 181 -27.69 -8.13 -2.04
N PRO A 182 -28.33 -8.66 -3.10
CA PRO A 182 -28.34 -10.10 -3.34
C PRO A 182 -26.93 -10.66 -3.33
N ARG A 183 -26.69 -11.80 -2.67
CA ARG A 183 -25.34 -12.38 -2.58
C ARG A 183 -24.73 -12.69 -3.95
N SER A 184 -25.55 -13.00 -4.95
CA SER A 184 -25.11 -13.20 -6.34
C SER A 184 -24.55 -11.95 -6.98
N ASP A 185 -24.97 -10.77 -6.52
CA ASP A 185 -24.69 -9.48 -7.14
C ASP A 185 -23.51 -8.79 -6.44
N TYR A 186 -23.30 -9.07 -5.15
CA TYR A 186 -22.22 -8.48 -4.37
C TYR A 186 -20.86 -9.07 -4.75
N VAL A 187 -20.02 -8.23 -5.36
CA VAL A 187 -18.62 -8.56 -5.67
C VAL A 187 -17.72 -7.55 -4.98
N ILE A 188 -16.74 -8.05 -4.20
CA ILE A 188 -15.73 -7.20 -3.57
C ILE A 188 -14.85 -6.62 -4.68
N GLY A 189 -15.09 -5.36 -5.03
CA GLY A 189 -14.26 -4.60 -5.96
C GLY A 189 -13.00 -4.03 -5.31
N ARG A 190 -11.99 -3.71 -6.13
CA ARG A 190 -10.70 -3.12 -5.69
C ARG A 190 -10.89 -1.87 -4.81
N HIS A 191 -11.92 -1.07 -5.11
CA HIS A 191 -12.20 0.19 -4.42
C HIS A 191 -13.52 0.22 -3.65
N GLY A 192 -14.21 -0.92 -3.57
CA GLY A 192 -15.55 -1.03 -2.98
C GLY A 192 -16.57 -1.48 -4.02
N PHE A 193 -17.78 -1.75 -3.54
CA PHE A 193 -18.93 -2.10 -4.37
C PHE A 193 -19.83 -0.88 -4.54
N VAL A 194 -20.16 -0.53 -5.78
CA VAL A 194 -21.08 0.59 -6.08
C VAL A 194 -22.50 0.06 -6.06
N ILE A 195 -23.35 0.65 -5.22
CA ILE A 195 -24.77 0.32 -5.14
C ILE A 195 -25.47 0.82 -6.40
N ASP A 196 -26.09 -0.09 -7.14
CA ASP A 196 -27.09 0.23 -8.16
C ASP A 196 -28.45 0.56 -7.50
N PRO A 197 -28.90 1.83 -7.51
CA PRO A 197 -30.16 2.22 -6.84
C PRO A 197 -31.42 1.66 -7.54
N LEU A 198 -31.30 1.14 -8.76
CA LEU A 198 -32.41 0.48 -9.46
C LEU A 198 -32.59 -0.99 -9.05
N LYS A 199 -31.55 -1.59 -8.47
CA LYS A 199 -31.54 -3.01 -8.06
C LYS A 199 -31.47 -3.21 -6.56
N HIS A 200 -30.74 -2.35 -5.85
CA HIS A 200 -30.44 -2.51 -4.44
C HIS A 200 -31.24 -1.51 -3.62
N GLN A 201 -32.05 -2.04 -2.70
CA GLN A 201 -32.92 -1.23 -1.87
C GLN A 201 -32.19 -0.78 -0.60
N SER A 202 -32.48 0.43 -0.14
CA SER A 202 -32.07 0.88 1.18
C SER A 202 -32.73 0.02 2.25
N TYR A 203 -32.00 -0.22 3.34
CA TYR A 203 -32.44 -1.13 4.38
C TYR A 203 -32.42 -0.48 5.77
N ASP A 204 -33.61 -0.33 6.34
CA ASP A 204 -33.82 0.28 7.66
C ASP A 204 -34.22 -0.75 8.75
N GLY A 205 -34.24 -2.04 8.41
CA GLY A 205 -34.61 -3.11 9.35
C GLY A 205 -33.53 -3.49 10.37
N PRO A 206 -33.72 -4.58 11.14
CA PRO A 206 -32.72 -5.08 12.09
C PRO A 206 -31.35 -5.29 11.46
N SER A 207 -30.29 -4.97 12.19
CA SER A 207 -28.93 -5.00 11.66
C SER A 207 -28.15 -6.22 12.16
N SER A 208 -27.39 -6.87 11.30
CA SER A 208 -26.35 -7.83 11.69
C SER A 208 -25.03 -7.14 12.07
N PHE A 209 -24.85 -5.85 11.71
CA PHE A 209 -23.76 -5.05 12.29
C PHE A 209 -24.08 -4.68 13.74
N VAL A 210 -23.27 -5.17 14.68
CA VAL A 210 -23.40 -4.87 16.11
C VAL A 210 -23.33 -3.37 16.39
N THR A 211 -22.40 -2.66 15.74
CA THR A 211 -22.23 -1.21 15.90
C THR A 211 -23.42 -0.41 15.40
N TRP A 212 -24.18 -0.94 14.43
CA TRP A 212 -25.36 -0.30 13.90
C TRP A 212 -26.62 -0.64 14.69
N ALA A 213 -26.75 -1.90 15.13
CA ALA A 213 -27.86 -2.32 15.98
C ALA A 213 -27.92 -1.50 17.28
N ALA A 214 -26.76 -1.09 17.82
CA ALA A 214 -26.68 -0.23 18.99
C ALA A 214 -27.07 1.25 18.76
N ARG A 215 -27.30 1.68 17.51
CA ARG A 215 -27.74 3.05 17.16
C ARG A 215 -29.27 3.19 17.09
N GLN A 216 -29.99 2.07 17.12
CA GLN A 216 -31.46 1.98 17.09
C GLN A 216 -31.98 1.81 18.52
#